data_AF-A0A804LW16-F1
#
_entry.id   AF-A0A804LW16-F1
#
_cell.length_a   1.000
_cell.length_b   1.000
_cell.length_c   1.000
_cell.angle_alpha   90.00
_cell.angle_beta   90.00
_cell.angle_gamma   90.00
#
_symmetry.space_group_name_H-M   'P 1'
#
loop_
_entity.id
_entity.type
_entity.pdbx_description
1 polymer ?
#
loop_
_entity_poly.entity_id
_entity_poly.type
_entity_poly.pdbx_seq_one_letter_code
_entity_poly.pdbx_strand_id
1 'polypeptide(L)'
;MVGWRTSSIRRQHELPKHRLLVRDEKYPHIVYVEKEVTDNNETKAHADHYDPEEEMIRGLTQVPWERVDVSFQKSTQRLVAHNTIQVKSYWLNSDGADVINHMMDNFIV
;
A
#
# COMPACT_ATOMS: atom_id res chain seq x y z
N MET A 1 -6.24 -11.19 -11.91
CA MET A 1 -6.03 -10.83 -10.51
C MET A 1 -4.69 -11.38 -10.10
N VAL A 2 -3.76 -10.54 -9.65
CA VAL A 2 -2.53 -11.00 -8.99
C VAL A 2 -2.83 -11.13 -7.50
N GLY A 3 -2.41 -12.23 -6.88
CA GLY A 3 -2.66 -12.46 -5.46
C GLY A 3 -1.84 -11.50 -4.60
N TRP A 4 -2.40 -11.09 -3.46
CA TRP A 4 -1.76 -10.18 -2.49
C TRP A 4 -0.32 -10.57 -2.14
N ARG A 5 -0.03 -11.87 -2.09
CA ARG A 5 1.28 -12.42 -1.72
C ARG A 5 2.39 -12.08 -2.72
N THR A 6 2.10 -11.99 -4.02
CA THR A 6 3.13 -11.77 -5.06
C THR A 6 3.36 -10.30 -5.41
N SER A 7 2.65 -9.37 -4.76
CA SER A 7 2.69 -7.93 -5.08
C SER A 7 3.08 -7.07 -3.89
N SER A 8 3.57 -7.68 -2.82
CA SER A 8 3.93 -7.02 -1.57
C SER A 8 5.43 -6.87 -1.46
N ILE A 9 5.91 -5.66 -1.14
CA ILE A 9 7.29 -5.38 -0.71
C ILE A 9 7.57 -5.89 0.71
N ARG A 10 6.59 -6.53 1.35
CA ARG A 10 6.68 -7.03 2.72
C ARG A 10 6.70 -8.54 2.79
N ARG A 11 7.37 -9.02 3.85
CA ARG A 11 7.28 -10.41 4.27
C ARG A 11 5.90 -10.71 4.84
N GLN A 12 5.48 -11.96 4.77
CA GLN A 12 4.17 -12.41 5.22
C GLN A 12 3.84 -12.02 6.68
N HIS A 13 4.85 -12.01 7.55
CA HIS A 13 4.67 -11.69 8.98
C HIS A 13 4.62 -10.18 9.27
N GLU A 14 5.00 -9.33 8.31
CA GLU A 14 4.94 -7.87 8.38
C GLU A 14 3.61 -7.32 7.82
N LEU A 15 2.78 -8.18 7.22
CA LEU A 15 1.50 -7.76 6.67
C LEU A 15 0.57 -7.25 7.78
N PRO A 16 -0.12 -6.11 7.55
CA PRO A 16 -1.03 -5.53 8.53
C PRO A 16 -2.13 -6.50 8.94
N LYS A 17 -2.51 -6.44 10.21
CA LYS A 17 -3.77 -7.01 10.66
C LYS A 17 -4.89 -6.07 10.23
N HIS A 18 -5.98 -6.62 9.70
CA HIS A 18 -7.14 -5.94 9.06
C HIS A 18 -7.83 -4.80 9.88
N ARG A 19 -7.37 -4.44 11.08
CA ARG A 19 -8.13 -3.65 12.06
C ARG A 19 -7.64 -2.22 12.34
N LEU A 20 -6.76 -1.65 11.52
CA LEU A 20 -6.36 -0.25 11.67
C LEU A 20 -7.07 0.60 10.61
N LEU A 21 -8.25 1.11 10.97
CA LEU A 21 -8.98 2.08 10.15
C LEU A 21 -8.93 3.42 10.88
N VAL A 22 -7.84 4.16 10.70
CA VAL A 22 -7.85 5.59 11.05
C VAL A 22 -8.58 6.28 9.90
N ARG A 23 -9.62 7.05 10.22
CA ARG A 23 -10.38 7.77 9.20
C ARG A 23 -9.76 9.14 9.03
N ASP A 24 -9.13 9.38 7.88
CA ASP A 24 -8.72 10.72 7.48
C ASP A 24 -9.98 11.53 7.08
N GLU A 25 -10.08 12.78 7.56
CA GLU A 25 -11.21 13.66 7.27
C GLU A 25 -11.12 14.29 5.87
N LYS A 26 -9.91 14.54 5.39
CA LYS A 26 -9.63 15.14 4.08
C LYS A 26 -9.63 14.10 2.97
N TYR A 27 -9.17 12.88 3.27
CA TYR A 27 -9.08 11.78 2.30
C TYR A 27 -9.81 10.52 2.81
N PRO A 28 -11.14 10.44 2.65
CA PRO A 28 -11.97 9.40 3.25
C PRO A 28 -11.60 7.95 2.91
N HIS A 29 -10.88 7.71 1.80
CA HIS A 29 -10.44 6.37 1.39
C HIS A 29 -9.03 6.00 1.86
N ILE A 30 -8.28 6.94 2.44
CA ILE A 30 -6.99 6.65 3.09
C ILE A 30 -7.27 6.13 4.49
N VAL A 31 -6.80 4.91 4.78
CA VAL A 31 -7.10 4.22 6.05
C VAL A 31 -5.90 4.10 6.98
N TYR A 32 -4.69 4.14 6.41
CA TYR A 32 -3.46 4.10 7.15
C TYR A 32 -2.32 4.65 6.31
N VAL A 33 -1.44 5.43 6.94
CA VAL A 33 -0.20 5.92 6.34
C VAL A 33 0.94 5.51 7.27
N GLU A 34 1.89 4.74 6.74
CA GLU A 34 3.13 4.40 7.43
C GLU A 34 4.22 5.28 6.83
N LYS A 35 4.60 6.32 7.59
CA LYS A 35 5.79 7.08 7.28
C LYS A 35 7.00 6.23 7.62
N GLU A 36 8.01 6.27 6.77
CA GLU A 36 9.20 5.45 6.90
C GLU A 36 9.75 5.50 8.34
N VAL A 37 9.73 4.36 9.02
CA VAL A 37 10.44 4.17 10.29
C VAL A 37 11.72 3.44 9.92
N THR A 38 12.86 4.12 10.05
CA THR A 38 14.19 3.55 9.81
C THR A 38 14.54 2.55 10.91
N ASP A 39 13.78 1.46 11.00
CA ASP A 39 14.11 0.35 11.88
C ASP A 39 14.98 -0.62 11.07
N ASN A 40 16.29 -0.41 11.17
CA ASN A 40 17.34 -1.30 10.68
C ASN A 40 17.33 -2.63 11.50
N ASN A 41 16.22 -3.36 11.45
CA ASN A 41 16.13 -4.67 12.05
C ASN A 41 16.48 -5.70 10.97
N GLU A 42 17.78 -5.90 10.79
CA GLU A 42 18.33 -7.03 10.03
C GLU A 42 17.78 -8.32 10.63
N THR A 43 16.71 -8.84 10.03
CA THR A 43 16.18 -10.14 10.41
C THR A 43 17.18 -11.16 9.88
N LYS A 44 17.92 -11.78 10.81
CA LYS A 44 18.93 -12.79 10.50
C LYS A 44 18.30 -13.88 9.63
N ALA A 45 18.67 -13.90 8.35
CA ALA A 45 18.25 -14.92 7.41
C ALA A 45 18.73 -16.28 7.94
N HIS A 46 17.81 -17.20 8.15
CA HIS A 46 18.15 -18.61 8.30
C HIS A 46 18.69 -19.09 6.96
N ALA A 47 20.02 -19.19 6.88
CA ALA A 47 20.74 -19.73 5.74
C ALA A 47 20.34 -21.18 5.52
N ASP A 48 19.84 -21.50 4.32
CA ASP A 48 20.10 -22.75 3.57
C ASP A 48 19.25 -22.92 2.28
N HIS A 49 18.37 -21.96 1.92
CA HIS A 49 17.66 -22.00 0.63
C HIS A 49 17.64 -20.65 -0.07
N TYR A 50 17.90 -20.65 -1.39
CA TYR A 50 17.74 -19.48 -2.25
C TYR A 50 16.25 -19.17 -2.39
N ASP A 51 15.81 -18.06 -1.77
CA ASP A 51 14.45 -17.55 -1.87
C ASP A 51 14.46 -16.23 -2.67
N PRO A 52 14.05 -16.25 -3.95
CA PRO A 52 14.03 -15.04 -4.77
C PRO A 52 13.03 -13.98 -4.29
N GLU A 53 11.97 -14.36 -3.55
CA GLU A 53 11.01 -13.41 -2.97
C GLU A 53 11.71 -12.55 -1.89
N GLU A 54 12.48 -13.20 -1.02
CA GLU A 54 13.24 -12.53 0.05
C GLU A 54 14.35 -11.63 -0.51
N GLU A 55 15.04 -12.05 -1.57
CA GLU A 55 16.05 -11.24 -2.25
C GLU A 55 15.43 -9.98 -2.89
N MET A 56 14.26 -10.11 -3.51
CA MET A 56 13.52 -8.98 -4.06
C MET A 56 13.05 -8.01 -2.97
N ILE A 57 12.45 -8.52 -1.89
CA ILE A 57 12.02 -7.70 -0.75
C ILE A 57 13.21 -6.97 -0.15
N ARG A 58 14.35 -7.64 0.07
CA ARG A 58 15.56 -7.01 0.60
C ARG A 58 16.07 -5.90 -0.30
N GLY A 59 16.13 -6.12 -1.61
CA GLY A 59 16.57 -5.12 -2.58
C GLY A 59 15.64 -3.91 -2.64
N LEU A 60 14.32 -4.14 -2.72
CA LEU A 60 13.32 -3.06 -2.79
C LEU A 60 13.22 -2.27 -1.48
N THR A 61 13.52 -2.87 -0.34
CA THR A 61 13.50 -2.17 0.97
C THR A 61 14.72 -1.26 1.17
N GLN A 62 15.75 -1.32 0.31
CA GLN A 62 16.92 -0.41 0.39
C GLN A 62 16.62 1.02 -0.06
N VAL A 63 15.52 1.23 -0.78
CA VAL A 63 15.09 2.57 -1.20
C VAL A 63 14.02 3.08 -0.24
N PRO A 64 14.03 4.38 0.11
CA PRO A 64 12.97 4.97 0.90
C PRO A 64 11.60 4.81 0.24
N TRP A 65 10.61 4.36 1.02
CA TRP A 65 9.23 4.27 0.56
C TRP A 65 8.26 4.61 1.69
N GLU A 66 7.14 5.22 1.32
CA GLU A 66 6.02 5.50 2.22
C GLU A 66 4.87 4.56 1.89
N ARG A 67 4.21 4.05 2.94
CA ARG A 67 3.02 3.23 2.76
C ARG A 67 1.79 4.09 2.83
N VAL A 68 0.89 3.88 1.88
CA VAL A 68 -0.47 4.39 1.93
C VAL A 68 -1.44 3.24 1.71
N ASP A 69 -2.19 2.85 2.75
CA ASP A 69 -3.27 1.88 2.63
C ASP A 69 -4.56 2.59 2.23
N VAL A 70 -5.22 2.04 1.22
CA VAL A 70 -6.44 2.58 0.63
C VAL A 70 -7.58 1.57 0.77
N SER A 71 -8.76 2.02 1.18
CA SER A 71 -9.95 1.18 1.25
C SER A 71 -11.17 1.85 0.63
N PHE A 72 -11.75 1.16 -0.35
CA PHE A 72 -13.04 1.51 -0.95
C PHE A 72 -14.20 0.74 -0.33
N GLN A 73 -14.03 0.08 0.84
CA GLN A 73 -15.05 -0.83 1.39
C GLN A 73 -16.45 -0.18 1.55
N LYS A 74 -16.49 1.13 1.82
CA LYS A 74 -17.71 1.94 1.98
C LYS A 74 -18.18 2.62 0.68
N SER A 75 -17.38 2.58 -0.38
CA SER A 75 -17.71 3.15 -1.69
C SER A 75 -18.66 2.23 -2.46
N THR A 76 -19.53 2.84 -3.28
CA THR A 76 -20.36 2.11 -4.25
C THR A 76 -19.52 1.47 -5.35
N GLN A 77 -18.30 1.97 -5.59
CA GLN A 77 -17.35 1.51 -6.59
C GLN A 77 -16.42 0.39 -6.09
N ARG A 78 -16.64 -0.16 -4.88
CA ARG A 78 -15.75 -1.17 -4.26
C ARG A 78 -15.46 -2.41 -5.10
N LEU A 79 -16.42 -2.86 -5.91
CA LEU A 79 -16.25 -4.04 -6.77
C LEU A 79 -15.28 -3.78 -7.93
N VAL A 80 -15.06 -2.51 -8.25
CA VAL A 80 -14.13 -2.04 -9.29
C VAL A 80 -13.01 -1.18 -8.71
N ALA A 81 -12.71 -1.33 -7.42
CA ALA A 81 -11.71 -0.55 -6.69
C ALA A 81 -10.36 -0.41 -7.41
N HIS A 82 -9.89 -1.49 -8.05
CA HIS A 82 -8.64 -1.51 -8.83
C HIS A 82 -8.67 -0.57 -10.05
N ASN A 83 -9.85 -0.30 -10.61
CA ASN A 83 -10.04 0.71 -11.65
C ASN A 83 -10.33 2.08 -11.05
N THR A 84 -11.09 2.13 -9.95
CA THR A 84 -11.43 3.38 -9.25
C THR A 84 -10.17 4.14 -8.83
N ILE A 85 -9.17 3.48 -8.25
CA ILE A 85 -7.92 4.14 -7.82
C ILE A 85 -7.14 4.79 -8.97
N GLN A 86 -7.34 4.35 -10.22
CA GLN A 86 -6.66 4.91 -11.38
C GLN A 86 -7.29 6.22 -11.88
N VAL A 87 -8.52 6.52 -11.48
CA VAL A 87 -9.26 7.75 -11.83
C VAL A 87 -9.27 8.04 -13.34
N LYS A 88 -9.42 7.00 -14.19
CA LYS A 88 -9.38 7.14 -15.66
C LYS A 88 -10.53 7.99 -16.21
N SER A 89 -11.70 7.87 -15.61
CA SER A 89 -12.87 8.70 -15.94
C SER A 89 -13.52 9.14 -14.65
N TYR A 90 -13.54 10.45 -14.38
CA TYR A 90 -14.11 10.98 -13.14
C TYR A 90 -15.58 10.55 -12.94
N TRP A 91 -16.36 10.46 -14.03
CA TRP A 91 -17.75 10.00 -13.97
C TRP A 91 -17.91 8.57 -13.43
N LEU A 92 -16.93 7.69 -13.68
CA LEU A 92 -16.94 6.28 -13.23
C LEU A 92 -16.06 6.01 -12.02
N ASN A 93 -15.06 6.86 -11.78
CA ASN A 93 -13.94 6.61 -10.86
C ASN A 93 -13.77 7.76 -9.85
N SER A 94 -14.80 8.57 -9.64
CA SER A 94 -14.78 9.73 -8.74
C SER A 94 -14.22 9.43 -7.36
N ASP A 95 -14.53 8.25 -6.83
CA ASP A 95 -14.16 7.87 -5.47
C ASP A 95 -12.66 7.65 -5.32
N GLY A 96 -11.89 7.46 -6.40
CA GLY A 96 -10.43 7.39 -6.33
C GLY A 96 -9.74 8.77 -6.32
N ALA A 97 -10.49 9.86 -6.55
CA ALA A 97 -9.89 11.19 -6.70
C ALA A 97 -9.23 11.69 -5.42
N ASP A 98 -9.76 11.37 -4.24
CA ASP A 98 -9.16 11.75 -2.96
C ASP A 98 -7.84 11.03 -2.71
N VAL A 99 -7.69 9.79 -3.18
CA VAL A 99 -6.43 9.05 -3.14
C VAL A 99 -5.36 9.73 -3.98
N ILE A 100 -5.71 10.16 -5.20
CA ILE A 100 -4.78 10.91 -6.07
C ILE A 100 -4.41 12.25 -5.45
N ASN A 101 -5.39 12.97 -4.89
CA ASN A 101 -5.12 14.24 -4.20
C ASN A 101 -4.20 14.03 -2.98
N HIS A 102 -4.40 12.97 -2.20
CA HIS A 102 -3.48 12.60 -1.12
C HIS A 102 -2.06 12.39 -1.65
N MET A 103 -1.91 11.69 -2.78
CA MET A 103 -0.60 11.49 -3.40
C MET A 103 0.03 12.81 -3.83
N MET A 104 -0.72 13.71 -4.47
CA MET A 104 -0.21 15.02 -4.90
C MET A 104 0.23 15.89 -3.73
N ASP A 105 -0.51 15.86 -2.62
CA ASP A 105 -0.25 16.72 -1.46
C ASP A 105 0.93 16.22 -0.60
N ASN A 106 1.27 14.92 -0.66
CA ASN A 106 2.29 14.31 0.21
C ASN A 106 3.53 13.81 -0.54
N PHE A 107 3.41 13.40 -1.81
CA PHE A 107 4.53 12.95 -2.64
C PHE A 107 4.97 14.07 -3.58
N ILE A 108 5.69 15.05 -3.02
CA ILE A 108 6.36 16.09 -3.80
C ILE A 108 7.68 15.49 -4.34
N VAL A 109 7.86 15.54 -5.66
CA VAL A 109 9.15 15.24 -6.32
C VAL A 109 10.03 16.48 -6.30
#